data_AF-A0A813SNB8-F1
#
_entry.id   AF-A0A813SNB8-F1
#
_cell.length_a   1.000
_cell.length_b   1.000
_cell.length_c   1.000
_cell.angle_alpha   90.00
_cell.angle_beta   90.00
_cell.angle_gamma   90.00
#
_symmetry.space_group_name_H-M   'P 1'
#
loop_
_entity.id
_entity.type
_entity.pdbx_description
1 polymer ?
#
loop_
_entity_poly.entity_id
_entity_poly.type
_entity_poly.pdbx_seq_one_letter_code
_entity_poly.pdbx_strand_id
1 'polypeptide(L)'
;MEEIDGHVKSSAYCKIKITSTSIDNDIIQRLPIISLQLNRIVPIFQIILGTFGNILNILIFTRRTLRNNPCSLYFLASSINNIFVLYVATLTRLLSSGWKIDPTNYNLTLCKLRIFFVYSSLALIQ
;
A
#
# COMPACT_ATOMS: atom_id res chain seq x y z
N MET A 1 -53.26 -8.78 31.10
CA MET A 1 -52.66 -9.84 30.26
C MET A 1 -51.41 -9.24 29.65
N GLU A 2 -50.35 -9.05 30.45
CA GLU A 2 -49.13 -8.37 29.97
C GLU A 2 -47.94 -8.72 30.88
N GLU A 3 -47.49 -9.98 30.91
CA GLU A 3 -46.27 -10.37 31.61
C GLU A 3 -45.61 -11.63 31.02
N ILE A 4 -45.46 -11.70 29.68
CA ILE A 4 -44.67 -12.76 28.99
C ILE A 4 -43.62 -12.19 28.00
N ASP A 5 -43.61 -10.88 27.73
CA ASP A 5 -42.73 -10.27 26.71
C ASP A 5 -41.30 -9.92 27.20
N GLY A 6 -41.08 -9.83 28.52
CA GLY A 6 -39.80 -9.38 29.10
C GLY A 6 -38.67 -10.42 29.09
N HIS A 7 -39.01 -11.70 29.30
CA HIS A 7 -38.02 -12.78 29.40
C HIS A 7 -37.50 -13.25 28.03
N VAL A 8 -38.34 -13.17 26.97
CA VAL A 8 -37.97 -13.56 25.60
C VAL A 8 -37.02 -12.54 24.98
N LYS A 9 -37.24 -11.23 25.23
CA LYS A 9 -36.38 -10.14 24.78
C LYS A 9 -34.93 -10.30 25.27
N SER A 10 -34.71 -10.56 26.57
CA SER A 10 -33.37 -10.68 27.16
C SER A 10 -32.53 -11.84 26.55
N SER A 11 -33.15 -12.99 26.28
CA SER A 11 -32.50 -14.13 25.64
C SER A 11 -32.14 -13.84 24.16
N ALA A 12 -33.00 -13.11 23.45
CA ALA A 12 -32.71 -12.64 22.09
C ALA A 12 -31.55 -11.62 22.07
N TYR A 13 -31.52 -10.67 23.01
CA TYR A 13 -30.42 -9.69 23.10
C TYR A 13 -29.08 -10.34 23.43
N CYS A 14 -29.02 -11.34 24.31
CA CYS A 14 -27.78 -12.07 24.60
C CYS A 14 -27.29 -12.86 23.38
N LYS A 15 -28.19 -13.54 22.65
CA LYS A 15 -27.83 -14.22 21.39
C LYS A 15 -27.38 -13.24 20.31
N ILE A 16 -28.06 -12.10 20.14
CA ILE A 16 -27.66 -11.07 19.18
C ILE A 16 -26.28 -10.52 19.54
N LYS A 17 -26.03 -10.23 20.83
CA LYS A 17 -24.74 -9.72 21.31
C LYS A 17 -23.61 -10.75 21.11
N ILE A 18 -23.86 -12.01 21.44
CA ILE A 18 -22.91 -13.11 21.24
C ILE A 18 -22.63 -13.29 19.74
N THR A 19 -23.65 -13.33 18.90
CA THR A 19 -23.51 -13.42 17.43
C THR A 19 -22.76 -12.23 16.85
N SER A 20 -23.02 -10.99 17.32
CA SER A 20 -22.25 -9.82 16.89
C SER A 20 -20.78 -9.91 17.33
N THR A 21 -20.49 -10.30 18.57
CA THR A 21 -19.10 -10.48 19.01
C THR A 21 -18.38 -11.61 18.26
N SER A 22 -19.08 -12.68 17.88
CA SER A 22 -18.49 -13.76 17.06
C SER A 22 -18.11 -13.23 15.67
N ILE A 23 -19.03 -12.51 15.02
CA ILE A 23 -18.80 -11.90 13.69
C ILE A 23 -17.68 -10.85 13.77
N ASP A 24 -17.65 -10.02 14.82
CA ASP A 24 -16.60 -9.01 15.01
C ASP A 24 -15.23 -9.67 15.21
N ASN A 25 -15.15 -10.74 15.99
CA ASN A 25 -13.90 -11.49 16.20
C ASN A 25 -13.42 -12.16 14.90
N ASP A 26 -14.33 -12.70 14.09
CA ASP A 26 -14.02 -13.26 12.77
C ASP A 26 -13.48 -12.19 11.81
N ILE A 27 -14.09 -10.99 11.79
CA ILE A 27 -13.63 -9.86 10.96
C ILE A 27 -12.24 -9.38 11.41
N ILE A 28 -12.03 -9.21 12.72
CA ILE A 28 -10.75 -8.78 13.30
C ILE A 28 -9.63 -9.78 12.97
N GLN A 29 -9.94 -11.08 12.89
CA GLN A 29 -8.97 -12.11 12.55
C GLN A 29 -8.65 -12.18 11.03
N ARG A 30 -9.62 -11.85 10.16
CA ARG A 30 -9.45 -11.90 8.69
C ARG A 30 -8.71 -10.69 8.14
N LEU A 31 -8.92 -9.51 8.71
CA LEU A 31 -8.26 -8.25 8.31
C LEU A 31 -6.74 -8.36 8.14
N PRO A 32 -5.96 -8.84 9.13
CA PRO A 32 -4.50 -8.86 9.03
C PRO A 32 -4.00 -9.81 7.94
N ILE A 33 -4.73 -10.91 7.68
CA ILE A 33 -4.38 -11.86 6.63
C ILE A 33 -4.53 -11.21 5.25
N ILE A 34 -5.64 -10.48 5.03
CA ILE A 34 -5.88 -9.77 3.77
C ILE A 34 -4.84 -8.67 3.57
N SER A 35 -4.53 -7.90 4.62
CA SER A 35 -3.49 -6.87 4.57
C SER A 35 -2.11 -7.43 4.21
N LEU A 36 -1.75 -8.60 4.73
CA LEU A 36 -0.50 -9.28 4.39
C LEU A 36 -0.45 -9.72 2.93
N GLN A 37 -1.55 -10.28 2.40
CA GLN A 37 -1.63 -10.68 0.99
C GLN A 37 -1.51 -9.47 0.06
N LEU A 38 -2.22 -8.38 0.36
CA LEU A 38 -2.12 -7.14 -0.40
C LEU A 38 -0.72 -6.54 -0.35
N ASN A 39 -0.10 -6.51 0.84
CA ASN A 39 1.25 -5.98 1.02
C ASN A 39 2.31 -6.80 0.28
N ARG A 40 2.02 -8.07 -0.04
CA ARG A 40 2.89 -8.92 -0.88
C ARG A 40 2.63 -8.73 -2.37
N ILE A 41 1.37 -8.63 -2.81
CA ILE A 41 1.03 -8.61 -4.24
C ILE A 41 1.14 -7.22 -4.89
N VAL A 42 0.72 -6.17 -4.19
CA VAL A 42 0.78 -4.77 -4.66
C VAL A 42 2.19 -4.34 -5.07
N PRO A 43 3.25 -4.54 -4.26
CA PRO A 43 4.60 -4.14 -4.66
C PRO A 43 5.10 -4.86 -5.92
N ILE A 44 4.69 -6.11 -6.14
CA ILE A 44 5.08 -6.88 -7.34
C ILE A 44 4.47 -6.25 -8.59
N PHE A 45 3.17 -5.97 -8.57
CA PHE A 45 2.49 -5.28 -9.68
C PHE A 45 3.06 -3.88 -9.91
N GLN A 46 3.36 -3.15 -8.83
CA GLN A 46 3.91 -1.80 -8.93
C GLN A 46 5.32 -1.80 -9.55
N ILE A 47 6.15 -2.81 -9.28
CA ILE A 47 7.44 -2.98 -9.96
C ILE A 47 7.22 -3.21 -11.44
N ILE A 48 6.35 -4.14 -11.84
CA ILE A 48 6.15 -4.50 -13.25
C ILE A 48 5.61 -3.30 -14.05
N LEU A 49 4.49 -2.72 -13.60
CA LEU A 49 3.86 -1.60 -14.29
C LEU A 49 4.72 -0.34 -14.22
N GLY A 50 5.32 -0.07 -13.06
CA GLY A 50 6.17 1.10 -12.84
C GLY A 50 7.46 1.05 -13.66
N THR A 51 8.12 -0.10 -13.77
CA THR A 51 9.30 -0.23 -14.63
C THR A 51 8.93 -0.08 -16.09
N PHE A 52 7.89 -0.77 -16.57
CA PHE A 52 7.49 -0.69 -17.97
C PHE A 52 7.11 0.75 -18.37
N GLY A 53 6.30 1.43 -17.57
CA GLY A 53 5.90 2.82 -17.83
C GLY A 53 7.07 3.80 -17.84
N ASN A 54 7.98 3.71 -16.87
CA ASN A 54 9.15 4.59 -16.83
C ASN A 54 10.18 4.27 -17.93
N ILE A 55 10.35 2.99 -18.32
CA ILE A 55 11.22 2.60 -19.45
C ILE A 55 10.69 3.19 -20.76
N LEU A 56 9.37 3.11 -20.99
CA LEU A 56 8.75 3.74 -22.16
C LEU A 56 8.96 5.26 -22.17
N ASN A 57 8.79 5.93 -21.03
CA ASN A 57 9.07 7.36 -20.91
C ASN A 57 10.54 7.68 -21.24
N ILE A 58 11.49 6.92 -20.70
CA ILE A 58 12.91 7.09 -21.01
C ILE A 58 13.16 6.91 -22.51
N LEU A 59 12.59 5.86 -23.13
CA LEU A 59 12.79 5.57 -24.55
C LEU A 59 12.21 6.67 -25.45
N ILE A 60 11.06 7.23 -25.08
CA ILE A 60 10.42 8.35 -25.81
C ILE A 60 11.26 9.63 -25.66
N PHE A 61 11.64 9.99 -24.43
CA PHE A 61 12.36 11.24 -24.15
C PHE A 61 13.85 11.20 -24.53
N THR A 62 14.44 10.01 -24.70
CA THR A 62 15.83 9.85 -25.17
C THR A 62 15.99 10.19 -26.66
N ARG A 63 14.89 10.26 -27.43
CA ARG A 63 14.95 10.66 -28.85
C ARG A 63 15.54 12.07 -28.99
N ARG A 64 16.55 12.21 -29.88
CA ARG A 64 17.29 13.48 -30.11
C ARG A 64 16.38 14.68 -30.38
N THR A 65 15.24 14.47 -31.05
CA THR A 65 14.25 15.50 -31.37
C THR A 65 13.62 16.17 -30.15
N LEU A 66 13.53 15.48 -29.02
CA LEU A 66 12.88 16.00 -27.82
C LEU A 66 13.86 16.62 -26.80
N ARG A 67 15.17 16.31 -26.88
CA ARG A 67 16.20 16.81 -25.94
C ARG A 67 16.46 18.32 -26.01
N ASN A 68 15.92 19.02 -27.00
CA ASN A 68 16.04 20.48 -27.11
C ASN A 68 15.12 21.25 -26.15
N ASN A 69 14.15 20.57 -25.52
CA ASN A 69 13.26 21.20 -24.57
C ASN A 69 13.72 20.91 -23.12
N PRO A 70 13.83 21.93 -22.25
CA PRO A 70 14.20 21.70 -20.84
C PRO A 70 13.15 20.86 -20.10
N CYS A 71 11.87 20.99 -20.49
CA CYS A 71 10.76 20.24 -19.91
C CYS A 71 10.89 18.72 -20.13
N SER A 72 11.28 18.29 -21.33
CA SER A 72 11.46 16.86 -21.63
C SER A 72 12.66 16.26 -20.89
N LEU A 73 13.74 17.04 -20.69
CA LEU A 73 14.88 16.65 -19.86
C LEU A 73 14.47 16.47 -18.39
N TYR A 74 13.63 17.35 -17.86
CA TYR A 74 13.09 17.20 -16.51
C TYR A 74 12.25 15.91 -16.38
N PHE A 75 11.37 15.64 -17.34
CA PHE A 75 10.59 14.39 -17.36
C PHE A 75 11.47 13.15 -17.50
N LEU A 76 12.56 13.22 -18.27
CA LEU A 76 13.53 12.14 -18.40
C LEU A 76 14.25 11.88 -17.06
N ALA A 77 14.79 12.92 -16.44
CA ALA A 77 15.46 12.84 -15.14
C ALA A 77 14.49 12.32 -14.05
N SER A 78 13.25 12.80 -14.06
CA SER A 78 12.20 12.33 -13.17
C SER A 78 11.87 10.86 -13.39
N SER A 79 11.82 10.38 -14.65
CA SER A 79 11.55 8.97 -14.95
C SER A 79 12.67 8.05 -14.46
N ILE A 80 13.93 8.48 -14.61
CA ILE A 80 15.10 7.76 -14.09
C ILE A 80 15.05 7.71 -12.55
N ASN A 81 14.80 8.85 -11.91
CA ASN A 81 14.66 8.93 -10.46
C ASN A 81 13.50 8.04 -9.98
N ASN A 82 12.38 8.01 -10.71
CA ASN A 82 11.23 7.21 -10.37
C ASN A 82 11.53 5.70 -10.43
N ILE A 83 12.34 5.24 -11.40
CA ILE A 83 12.84 3.84 -11.41
C ILE A 83 13.70 3.57 -10.18
N PHE A 84 14.66 4.44 -9.87
CA PHE A 84 15.53 4.26 -8.71
C PHE A 84 14.72 4.18 -7.41
N VAL A 85 13.81 5.12 -7.22
CA VAL A 85 12.88 5.20 -6.10
C VAL A 85 11.98 3.96 -6.02
N LEU A 86 11.42 3.51 -7.14
CA LEU A 86 10.57 2.32 -7.22
C LEU A 86 11.33 1.08 -6.73
N TYR A 87 12.55 0.85 -7.21
CA TYR A 87 13.37 -0.27 -6.77
C TYR A 87 13.73 -0.14 -5.29
N VAL A 88 14.25 1.01 -4.88
CA VAL A 88 14.74 1.22 -3.52
C VAL A 88 13.61 1.11 -2.48
N ALA A 89 12.47 1.77 -2.70
CA ALA A 89 11.35 1.74 -1.77
C ALA A 89 10.68 0.35 -1.73
N THR A 90 10.47 -0.26 -2.90
CA THR A 90 9.76 -1.53 -2.98
C THR A 90 10.62 -2.68 -2.48
N LEU A 91 11.91 -2.68 -2.79
CA LEU A 91 12.87 -3.67 -2.29
C LEU A 91 12.98 -3.57 -0.77
N THR A 92 13.10 -2.35 -0.21
CA THR A 92 13.09 -2.12 1.25
C THR A 92 11.82 -2.69 1.90
N ARG A 93 10.66 -2.47 1.28
CA ARG A 93 9.37 -3.00 1.77
C ARG A 93 9.28 -4.53 1.67
N LEU A 94 9.83 -5.11 0.60
CA LEU A 94 9.89 -6.55 0.39
C LEU A 94 10.84 -7.23 1.40
N LEU A 95 11.98 -6.60 1.68
CA LEU A 95 12.94 -7.08 2.70
C LEU A 95 12.36 -7.01 4.12
N SER A 96 11.69 -5.91 4.48
CA SER A 96 11.05 -5.79 5.80
C SER A 96 9.91 -6.79 5.96
N SER A 97 9.08 -6.98 4.92
CA SER A 97 7.97 -7.96 4.98
C SER A 97 8.43 -9.43 4.86
N GLY A 98 9.54 -9.72 4.17
CA GLY A 98 10.00 -11.07 3.90
C GLY A 98 11.01 -11.59 4.92
N TRP A 99 11.97 -10.74 5.31
CA TRP A 99 13.11 -11.12 6.15
C TRP A 99 13.10 -10.50 7.56
N LYS A 100 12.09 -9.67 7.89
CA LYS A 100 11.99 -8.92 9.17
C LYS A 100 13.23 -8.07 9.48
N ILE A 101 14.01 -7.73 8.45
CA ILE A 101 15.14 -6.81 8.55
C ILE A 101 14.60 -5.44 8.18
N ASP A 102 14.76 -4.46 9.09
CA ASP A 102 14.32 -3.08 8.89
C ASP A 102 15.51 -2.21 8.43
N PRO A 103 15.82 -2.15 7.12
CA PRO A 103 16.88 -1.30 6.58
C PRO A 103 16.60 0.19 6.76
N THR A 104 15.39 0.55 7.21
CA THR A 104 15.00 1.92 7.59
C THR A 104 15.84 2.46 8.76
N ASN A 105 16.31 1.62 9.67
CA ASN A 105 17.21 2.05 10.75
C ASN A 105 18.64 2.31 10.27
N TYR A 106 19.04 1.69 9.15
CA TYR A 106 20.40 1.82 8.62
C TYR A 106 20.55 3.00 7.65
N ASN A 107 19.49 3.36 6.92
CA ASN A 107 19.55 4.44 5.93
C ASN A 107 18.40 5.45 6.10
N LEU A 108 18.73 6.66 6.56
CA LEU A 108 17.82 7.81 6.67
C LEU A 108 17.11 8.15 5.34
N THR A 109 17.79 7.97 4.21
CA THR A 109 17.22 8.22 2.88
C THR A 109 16.05 7.27 2.59
N LEU A 110 16.16 6.00 2.97
CA LEU A 110 15.08 5.01 2.82
C LEU A 110 13.88 5.35 3.70
N CYS A 111 14.15 5.84 4.92
CA CYS A 111 13.12 6.28 5.85
C CYS A 111 12.30 7.44 5.28
N LYS A 112 12.97 8.49 4.79
CA LYS A 112 12.30 9.65 4.16
C LYS A 112 11.48 9.25 2.93
N LEU A 113 12.01 8.35 2.10
CA LEU A 113 11.32 7.85 0.91
C LEU A 113 10.04 7.08 1.26
N ARG A 114 10.10 6.24 2.31
CA ARG A 114 8.93 5.48 2.81
C ARG A 114 7.83 6.44 3.25
N ILE A 115 8.19 7.47 4.01
CA ILE A 115 7.26 8.50 4.48
C ILE A 115 6.60 9.20 3.28
N PHE A 116 7.39 9.59 2.27
CA PHE A 116 6.86 10.24 1.07
C PHE A 116 5.75 9.44 0.39
N PHE A 117 5.95 8.13 0.15
CA PHE A 117 4.92 7.28 -0.44
C PHE A 117 3.67 7.16 0.42
N VAL A 118 3.82 7.00 1.73
CA VAL A 118 2.67 6.89 2.66
C VAL A 118 1.84 8.17 2.58
N TYR A 119 2.49 9.34 2.61
CA TYR A 119 1.80 10.63 2.48
C TYR A 119 1.17 10.82 1.10
N SER A 120 1.84 10.43 0.01
CA SER A 120 1.26 10.52 -1.34
C SER A 120 0.04 9.61 -1.49
N SER A 121 0.07 8.39 -0.93
CA SER A 121 -1.08 7.47 -0.95
C SER A 121 -2.24 7.97 -0.08
N LEU A 122 -1.94 8.59 1.07
CA LEU A 122 -2.95 9.22 1.93
C LEU A 122 -3.61 10.43 1.26
N ALA A 123 -2.83 11.27 0.59
CA ALA A 123 -3.34 12.43 -0.14
C ALA A 123 -4.23 12.06 -1.34
N LEU A 124 -4.15 10.81 -1.83
CA LEU A 124 -5.00 10.33 -2.92
C LEU A 124 -6.39 9.84 -2.43
N ILE A 125 -6.56 9.68 -1.12
CA ILE A 125 -7.75 9.11 -0.47
C ILE A 125 -8.63 10.18 0.22
N GLN A 126 -8.10 11.40 0.41
CA GLN A 126 -8.84 12.56 0.92
C GLN A 126 -9.37 13.42 -0.23
#